data_AF-A0A2V7IB69-F1
#
_entry.id   AF-A0A2V7IB69-F1
#
_cell.length_a   1.000
_cell.length_b   1.000
_cell.length_c   1.000
_cell.angle_alpha   90.00
_cell.angle_beta   90.00
_cell.angle_gamma   90.00
#
_symmetry.space_group_name_H-M   'P 1'
#
loop_
_entity.id
_entity.type
_entity.pdbx_description
1 polymer ?
#
loop_
_entity_poly.entity_id
_entity_poly.type
_entity_poly.pdbx_seq_one_letter_code
_entity_poly.pdbx_strand_id
1 'polypeptide(L)'
;VGGGLPIACGAALAAQLEGAGDVTVCFFGDGAAAEGEFHEALNIASLWKLPIVFVCENNQYAANNAVAVQHPHVDIAAHASAYDMPGVIVDGNDVLAVHAMTGDAVARARQGDGPSLLECKTYRWRFHAMRATPPPETRPPEEIASWKARDPIRRFEQRLLGQGVVSAAEIGAIRERVKIDLDEAVAFAEASPFPDPKDLLADMFAE
;
A
#
# COMPACT_ATOMS: atom_id res chain seq x y z
N VAL A 1 -9.28 -9.54 -6.83
CA VAL A 1 -8.44 -8.35 -6.56
C VAL A 1 -9.27 -7.13 -6.96
N GLY A 2 -8.94 -5.89 -6.59
CA GLY A 2 -9.67 -4.70 -7.07
C GLY A 2 -10.91 -4.26 -6.27
N GLY A 3 -11.63 -5.18 -5.60
CA GLY A 3 -12.88 -4.84 -4.89
C GLY A 3 -12.80 -3.78 -3.78
N GLY A 4 -11.61 -3.48 -3.25
CA GLY A 4 -11.41 -2.39 -2.27
C GLY A 4 -11.49 -0.98 -2.86
N LEU A 5 -11.23 -0.80 -4.16
CA LEU A 5 -11.25 0.48 -4.86
C LEU A 5 -12.63 1.18 -4.84
N PRO A 6 -13.74 0.51 -5.23
CA PRO A 6 -15.06 1.10 -5.16
C PRO A 6 -15.53 1.33 -3.71
N ILE A 7 -15.16 0.45 -2.77
CA ILE A 7 -15.46 0.65 -1.34
C ILE A 7 -14.79 1.92 -0.81
N ALA A 8 -13.53 2.15 -1.18
CA ALA A 8 -12.81 3.36 -0.80
C ALA A 8 -13.45 4.63 -1.39
N CYS A 9 -13.99 4.58 -2.62
CA CYS A 9 -14.77 5.68 -3.17
C CYS A 9 -16.02 5.98 -2.33
N GLY A 10 -16.71 4.95 -1.84
CA GLY A 10 -17.84 5.11 -0.91
C GLY A 10 -17.44 5.80 0.40
N ALA A 11 -16.32 5.38 1.00
CA ALA A 11 -15.79 6.02 2.21
C ALA A 11 -15.38 7.49 1.96
N ALA A 12 -14.77 7.79 0.81
CA ALA A 12 -14.42 9.15 0.43
C ALA A 12 -15.64 10.03 0.20
N LEU A 13 -16.70 9.49 -0.40
CA LEU A 13 -17.97 10.18 -0.55
C LEU A 13 -18.60 10.48 0.82
N ALA A 14 -18.60 9.53 1.75
CA ALA A 14 -19.07 9.75 3.11
C ALA A 14 -18.29 10.88 3.80
N ALA A 15 -16.95 10.84 3.76
CA ALA A 15 -16.09 11.89 4.30
C ALA A 15 -16.38 13.27 3.70
N GLN A 16 -16.65 13.34 2.40
CA GLN A 16 -17.02 14.58 1.72
C GLN A 16 -18.38 15.11 2.18
N LEU A 17 -19.38 14.24 2.34
CA LEU A 17 -20.74 14.62 2.76
C LEU A 17 -20.79 15.05 4.23
N GLU A 18 -19.98 14.42 5.09
CA GLU A 18 -19.87 14.77 6.51
C GLU A 18 -19.10 16.08 6.73
N GLY A 19 -18.20 16.45 5.81
CA GLY A 19 -17.49 17.73 5.84
C GLY A 19 -16.44 17.85 6.95
N ALA A 20 -16.00 16.73 7.54
CA ALA A 20 -14.99 16.69 8.60
C ALA A 20 -13.54 16.92 8.12
N GLY A 21 -13.32 17.01 6.80
CA GLY A 21 -12.00 17.17 6.19
C GLY A 21 -11.17 15.88 6.15
N ASP A 22 -11.82 14.73 6.37
CA ASP A 22 -11.21 13.42 6.25
C ASP A 22 -10.86 13.10 4.79
N VAL A 23 -9.78 12.33 4.63
CA VAL A 23 -9.28 11.89 3.32
C VAL A 23 -9.14 10.38 3.35
N THR A 24 -9.72 9.70 2.38
CA THR A 24 -9.56 8.26 2.22
C THR A 24 -8.25 7.94 1.51
N VAL A 25 -7.51 6.93 1.97
CA VAL A 25 -6.33 6.41 1.28
C VAL A 25 -6.61 4.98 0.85
N CYS A 26 -6.55 4.72 -0.45
CA CYS A 26 -6.84 3.41 -1.05
C CYS A 26 -5.56 2.75 -1.53
N PHE A 27 -5.12 1.68 -0.84
CA PHE A 27 -3.95 0.90 -1.21
C PHE A 27 -4.32 -0.27 -2.14
N PHE A 28 -3.51 -0.50 -3.16
CA PHE A 28 -3.64 -1.62 -4.08
C PHE A 28 -2.30 -1.95 -4.75
N GLY A 29 -2.17 -3.14 -5.35
CA GLY A 29 -0.97 -3.54 -6.09
C GLY A 29 -1.09 -3.33 -7.60
N ASP A 30 0.03 -3.46 -8.31
CA ASP A 30 0.11 -3.35 -9.78
C ASP A 30 -0.86 -4.29 -10.52
N GLY A 31 -1.09 -5.50 -10.00
CA GLY A 31 -2.09 -6.41 -10.56
C GLY A 31 -3.54 -5.93 -10.47
N ALA A 32 -3.88 -5.14 -9.44
CA ALA A 32 -5.23 -4.61 -9.27
C ALA A 32 -5.56 -3.52 -10.29
N ALA A 33 -4.54 -2.84 -10.83
CA ALA A 33 -4.71 -1.83 -11.86
C ALA A 33 -5.17 -2.41 -13.20
N ALA A 34 -5.11 -3.74 -13.38
CA ALA A 34 -5.61 -4.42 -14.58
C ALA A 34 -7.10 -4.76 -14.49
N GLU A 35 -7.73 -4.57 -13.33
CA GLU A 35 -9.14 -4.88 -13.10
C GLU A 35 -10.03 -3.71 -13.55
N GLY A 36 -11.26 -3.99 -13.99
CA GLY A 36 -12.21 -2.97 -14.45
C GLY A 36 -12.56 -1.96 -13.34
N GLU A 37 -12.66 -2.44 -12.10
CA GLU A 37 -13.00 -1.65 -10.92
C GLU A 37 -11.98 -0.53 -10.65
N PHE A 38 -10.72 -0.69 -11.06
CA PHE A 38 -9.72 0.38 -10.98
C PHE A 38 -10.12 1.56 -11.86
N HIS A 39 -10.48 1.29 -13.11
CA HIS A 39 -10.88 2.32 -14.07
C HIS A 39 -12.19 3.01 -13.66
N GLU A 40 -13.16 2.24 -13.19
CA GLU A 40 -14.44 2.77 -12.70
C GLU A 40 -14.25 3.65 -11.46
N ALA A 41 -13.42 3.22 -10.50
CA ALA A 41 -13.13 3.96 -9.28
C ALA A 41 -12.40 5.28 -9.57
N LEU A 42 -11.37 5.28 -10.43
CA LEU A 42 -10.67 6.52 -10.80
C LEU A 42 -11.62 7.51 -11.48
N ASN A 43 -12.46 7.03 -12.40
CA ASN A 43 -13.42 7.86 -13.12
C ASN A 43 -14.42 8.54 -12.17
N ILE A 44 -15.07 7.76 -11.30
CA ILE A 44 -16.10 8.32 -10.41
C ILE A 44 -15.49 9.22 -9.34
N ALA A 45 -14.31 8.87 -8.82
CA ALA A 45 -13.59 9.70 -7.86
C ALA A 45 -13.23 11.06 -8.44
N SER A 46 -12.77 11.09 -9.69
CA SER A 46 -12.46 12.35 -10.38
C SER A 46 -13.71 13.18 -10.64
N LEU A 47 -14.75 12.56 -11.21
CA LEU A 47 -16.01 13.22 -11.55
C LEU A 47 -16.64 13.94 -10.34
N TRP A 48 -16.60 13.30 -9.17
CA TRP A 48 -17.18 13.84 -7.94
C TRP A 48 -16.18 14.63 -7.08
N LYS A 49 -14.93 14.74 -7.52
CA LYS A 49 -13.81 15.33 -6.78
C LYS A 49 -13.70 14.77 -5.35
N LEU A 50 -13.79 13.44 -5.24
CA LEU A 50 -13.75 12.77 -3.95
C LEU A 50 -12.41 13.04 -3.22
N PRO A 51 -12.43 13.20 -1.88
CA PRO A 51 -11.22 13.36 -1.08
C PRO A 51 -10.52 12.00 -0.89
N ILE A 52 -9.91 11.49 -1.96
CA ILE A 52 -9.25 10.18 -1.98
C ILE A 52 -7.86 10.21 -2.61
N VAL A 53 -6.92 9.48 -2.01
CA VAL A 53 -5.60 9.22 -2.57
C VAL A 53 -5.50 7.74 -2.92
N PHE A 54 -5.30 7.45 -4.20
CA PHE A 54 -5.06 6.10 -4.71
C PHE A 54 -3.55 5.81 -4.64
N VAL A 55 -3.14 4.80 -3.89
CA VAL A 55 -1.74 4.41 -3.71
C VAL A 55 -1.50 3.01 -4.28
N CYS A 56 -0.87 2.97 -5.45
CA CYS A 56 -0.40 1.74 -6.07
C CYS A 56 0.96 1.34 -5.50
N GLU A 57 1.01 0.28 -4.70
CA GLU A 57 2.23 -0.40 -4.27
C GLU A 57 2.73 -1.31 -5.39
N ASN A 58 3.35 -0.72 -6.41
CA ASN A 58 3.87 -1.43 -7.56
C ASN A 58 5.13 -2.21 -7.18
N ASN A 59 4.94 -3.46 -6.77
CA ASN A 59 6.03 -4.36 -6.37
C ASN A 59 6.65 -5.15 -7.54
N GLN A 60 6.32 -4.74 -8.77
CA GLN A 60 6.74 -5.29 -10.07
C GLN A 60 6.06 -6.62 -10.46
N TYR A 61 5.25 -7.24 -9.58
CA TYR A 61 4.64 -8.54 -9.84
C TYR A 61 3.25 -8.72 -9.21
N ALA A 62 2.27 -9.07 -10.02
CA ALA A 62 1.03 -9.69 -9.55
C ALA A 62 1.20 -11.21 -9.42
N ALA A 63 1.34 -11.67 -8.18
CA ALA A 63 1.73 -13.05 -7.85
C ALA A 63 3.06 -13.45 -8.52
N ASN A 64 2.99 -14.05 -9.72
CA ASN A 64 4.13 -14.51 -10.54
C ASN A 64 4.25 -13.79 -11.89
N ASN A 65 3.26 -12.95 -12.25
CA ASN A 65 3.26 -12.24 -13.52
C ASN A 65 3.96 -10.89 -13.34
N ALA A 66 5.00 -10.64 -14.11
CA ALA A 66 5.67 -9.34 -14.11
C ALA A 66 4.74 -8.24 -14.61
N VAL A 67 4.85 -7.02 -14.07
CA VAL A 67 4.04 -5.86 -14.48
C VAL A 67 4.06 -5.64 -16.00
N ALA A 68 5.21 -5.87 -16.65
CA ALA A 68 5.39 -5.69 -18.10
C ALA A 68 4.63 -6.67 -18.99
N VAL A 69 4.14 -7.79 -18.45
CA VAL A 69 3.29 -8.73 -19.21
C VAL A 69 1.80 -8.53 -18.92
N GLN A 70 1.46 -7.65 -17.96
CA GLN A 70 0.08 -7.36 -17.57
C GLN A 70 -0.39 -6.02 -18.10
N HIS A 71 0.53 -5.06 -18.21
CA HIS A 71 0.21 -3.69 -18.59
C HIS A 71 0.97 -3.30 -19.86
N PRO A 72 0.28 -2.70 -20.86
CA PRO A 72 0.95 -2.18 -22.05
C PRO A 72 1.87 -0.98 -21.71
N HIS A 73 1.56 -0.25 -20.63
CA HIS A 73 2.40 0.78 -20.06
C HIS A 73 2.77 0.38 -18.62
N VAL A 74 4.06 0.24 -18.32
CA VAL A 74 4.49 -0.30 -17.00
C VAL A 74 4.32 0.68 -15.84
N ASP A 75 4.22 1.97 -16.14
CA ASP A 75 3.92 2.99 -15.13
C ASP A 75 2.41 3.13 -14.98
N ILE A 76 1.89 2.63 -13.86
CA ILE A 76 0.47 2.69 -13.50
C ILE A 76 0.00 4.14 -13.34
N ALA A 77 0.88 5.05 -12.89
CA ALA A 77 0.57 6.48 -12.77
C ALA A 77 0.12 7.12 -14.10
N ALA A 78 0.48 6.54 -15.25
CA ALA A 78 0.08 7.05 -16.57
C ALA A 78 -1.45 7.05 -16.79
N HIS A 79 -2.17 6.13 -16.12
CA HIS A 79 -3.64 6.05 -16.21
C HIS A 79 -4.35 7.28 -15.66
N ALA A 80 -3.72 8.03 -14.72
CA ALA A 80 -4.33 9.18 -14.07
C ALA A 80 -4.82 10.25 -15.07
N SER A 81 -4.04 10.48 -16.14
CA SER A 81 -4.34 11.50 -17.14
C SER A 81 -5.64 11.25 -17.90
N ALA A 82 -6.03 9.97 -18.08
CA ALA A 82 -7.28 9.59 -18.73
C ALA A 82 -8.52 9.98 -17.90
N TYR A 83 -8.34 10.24 -16.61
CA TYR A 83 -9.40 10.57 -15.66
C TYR A 83 -9.27 11.98 -15.10
N ASP A 84 -8.51 12.87 -15.73
CA ASP A 84 -8.33 14.27 -15.30
C ASP A 84 -7.85 14.42 -13.84
N MET A 85 -6.93 13.55 -13.40
CA MET A 85 -6.31 13.61 -12.08
C MET A 85 -4.78 13.53 -12.17
N PRO A 86 -4.04 14.06 -11.17
CA PRO A 86 -2.58 13.92 -11.14
C PRO A 86 -2.16 12.47 -10.89
N GLY A 87 -1.19 12.01 -11.68
CA GLY A 87 -0.47 10.75 -11.50
C GLY A 87 1.00 11.01 -11.19
N VAL A 88 1.51 10.43 -10.10
CA VAL A 88 2.89 10.65 -9.65
C VAL A 88 3.58 9.32 -9.38
N ILE A 89 4.78 9.15 -9.92
CA ILE A 89 5.66 8.02 -9.61
C ILE A 89 6.61 8.44 -8.49
N VAL A 90 6.71 7.62 -7.44
CA VAL A 90 7.64 7.82 -6.32
C VAL A 90 8.50 6.57 -6.13
N ASP A 91 9.75 6.79 -5.70
CA ASP A 91 10.59 5.70 -5.17
C ASP A 91 9.94 5.19 -3.89
N GLY A 92 9.25 4.06 -3.96
CA GLY A 92 8.54 3.45 -2.83
C GLY A 92 9.48 2.98 -1.72
N ASN A 93 10.80 2.94 -1.96
CA ASN A 93 11.81 2.61 -0.97
C ASN A 93 12.51 3.88 -0.39
N ASP A 94 12.02 5.08 -0.70
CA ASP A 94 12.42 6.33 -0.02
C ASP A 94 11.26 6.85 0.82
N VAL A 95 11.31 6.58 2.13
CA VAL A 95 10.24 6.94 3.08
C VAL A 95 9.93 8.44 3.09
N LEU A 96 10.92 9.30 2.86
CA LEU A 96 10.72 10.75 2.87
C LEU A 96 10.08 11.23 1.56
N ALA A 97 10.44 10.61 0.43
CA ALA A 97 9.79 10.89 -0.84
C ALA A 97 8.30 10.46 -0.80
N VAL A 98 8.02 9.26 -0.28
CA VAL A 98 6.65 8.76 -0.09
C VAL A 98 5.87 9.69 0.85
N HIS A 99 6.45 10.08 1.98
CA HIS A 99 5.82 11.02 2.92
C HIS A 99 5.49 12.37 2.27
N ALA A 100 6.45 12.97 1.55
CA ALA A 100 6.24 14.26 0.90
C ALA A 100 5.11 14.20 -0.15
N MET A 101 5.17 13.22 -1.06
CA MET A 101 4.16 13.08 -2.13
C MET A 101 2.77 12.75 -1.58
N THR A 102 2.70 11.92 -0.55
CA THR A 102 1.43 11.62 0.14
C THR A 102 0.88 12.89 0.80
N GLY A 103 1.74 13.70 1.42
CA GLY A 103 1.36 14.98 2.03
C GLY A 103 0.71 15.94 1.03
N ASP A 104 1.32 16.11 -0.14
CA ASP A 104 0.78 16.96 -1.22
C ASP A 104 -0.56 16.44 -1.74
N ALA A 105 -0.68 15.12 -1.93
CA ALA A 105 -1.90 14.47 -2.40
C ALA A 105 -3.05 14.57 -1.39
N VAL A 106 -2.76 14.39 -0.10
CA VAL A 106 -3.73 14.56 0.99
C VAL A 106 -4.17 16.01 1.09
N ALA A 107 -3.25 16.98 0.97
CA ALA A 107 -3.58 18.40 0.99
C ALA A 107 -4.53 18.77 -0.15
N ARG A 108 -4.26 18.28 -1.38
CA ARG A 108 -5.13 18.45 -2.55
C ARG A 108 -6.53 17.88 -2.30
N ALA A 109 -6.61 16.62 -1.88
CA ALA A 109 -7.87 15.93 -1.59
C ALA A 109 -8.70 16.69 -0.55
N ARG A 110 -8.06 17.14 0.53
CA ARG A 110 -8.70 17.90 1.61
C ARG A 110 -9.18 19.29 1.18
N GLN A 111 -8.53 19.91 0.20
CA GLN A 111 -8.94 21.21 -0.37
C GLN A 111 -10.12 21.10 -1.35
N GLY A 112 -10.59 19.88 -1.66
CA GLY A 112 -11.68 19.66 -2.61
C GLY A 112 -11.23 19.70 -4.07
N ASP A 113 -9.93 19.61 -4.32
CA ASP A 113 -9.36 19.58 -5.67
C ASP A 113 -9.39 18.17 -6.30
N GLY A 114 -10.03 17.22 -5.62
CA GLY A 114 -10.26 15.87 -6.10
C GLY A 114 -9.08 14.92 -5.87
N PRO A 115 -9.11 13.74 -6.53
CA PRO A 115 -8.21 12.64 -6.20
C PRO A 115 -6.79 12.83 -6.74
N SER A 116 -5.89 11.96 -6.28
CA SER A 116 -4.55 11.75 -6.83
C SER A 116 -4.24 10.26 -6.98
N LEU A 117 -3.45 9.88 -7.99
CA LEU A 117 -2.88 8.54 -8.15
C LEU A 117 -1.37 8.56 -7.89
N LEU A 118 -0.94 7.87 -6.84
CA LEU A 118 0.47 7.71 -6.46
C LEU A 118 0.91 6.30 -6.77
N GLU A 119 1.97 6.14 -7.57
CA GLU A 119 2.62 4.87 -7.84
C GLU A 119 3.93 4.78 -7.07
N CYS A 120 3.92 4.00 -5.99
CA CYS A 120 5.09 3.68 -5.19
C CYS A 120 5.81 2.48 -5.80
N LYS A 121 6.91 2.73 -6.54
CA LYS A 121 7.73 1.65 -7.09
C LYS A 121 8.56 0.99 -6.00
N THR A 122 8.24 -0.26 -5.69
CA THR A 122 8.88 -1.05 -4.62
C THR A 122 9.07 -2.50 -5.07
N TYR A 123 9.37 -3.42 -4.14
CA TYR A 123 9.62 -4.82 -4.47
C TYR A 123 9.29 -5.79 -3.34
N ARG A 124 8.60 -6.87 -3.68
CA ARG A 124 8.30 -7.97 -2.74
C ARG A 124 9.46 -8.96 -2.69
N TRP A 125 10.30 -8.89 -1.65
CA TRP A 125 11.49 -9.76 -1.56
C TRP A 125 11.21 -11.26 -1.45
N ARG A 126 10.07 -11.62 -0.86
CA ARG A 126 9.66 -13.02 -0.63
C ARG A 126 8.67 -13.46 -1.70
N PHE A 127 8.32 -14.74 -1.69
CA PHE A 127 7.27 -15.28 -2.54
C PHE A 127 5.89 -14.67 -2.19
N HIS A 128 4.93 -14.73 -3.12
CA HIS A 128 3.63 -14.05 -3.04
C HIS A 128 2.84 -14.35 -1.77
N ALA A 129 2.85 -15.61 -1.33
CA ALA A 129 2.14 -16.06 -0.14
C ALA A 129 2.99 -17.09 0.59
N MET A 130 3.00 -17.09 1.92
CA MET A 130 3.65 -18.16 2.66
C MET A 130 2.95 -19.50 2.37
N ARG A 131 3.72 -20.49 1.94
CA ARG A 131 3.24 -21.85 1.64
C ARG A 131 4.22 -22.84 2.26
N ALA A 132 3.72 -23.96 2.76
CA ALA A 132 4.55 -25.06 3.24
C ALA A 132 5.49 -25.59 2.13
N THR A 133 5.02 -25.56 0.89
CA THR A 133 5.81 -25.88 -0.30
C THR A 133 5.55 -24.81 -1.36
N PRO A 134 6.35 -23.73 -1.41
CA PRO A 134 6.20 -22.72 -2.44
C PRO A 134 6.62 -23.30 -3.80
N PRO A 135 6.02 -22.85 -4.91
CA PRO A 135 6.52 -23.16 -6.24
C PRO A 135 7.94 -22.59 -6.42
N PRO A 136 8.70 -23.07 -7.42
CA PRO A 136 10.00 -22.50 -7.74
C PRO A 136 9.92 -20.99 -7.96
N GLU A 137 10.92 -20.27 -7.46
CA GLU A 137 11.06 -18.83 -7.71
C GLU A 137 11.32 -18.60 -9.21
N THR A 138 10.43 -17.85 -9.84
CA THR A 138 10.50 -17.57 -11.29
C THR A 138 11.19 -16.23 -11.58
N ARG A 139 11.41 -15.41 -10.55
CA ARG A 139 12.04 -14.09 -10.71
C ARG A 139 13.56 -14.22 -10.74
N PRO A 140 14.26 -13.42 -11.57
CA PRO A 140 15.71 -13.49 -11.66
C PRO A 140 16.39 -13.18 -10.31
N PRO A 141 17.32 -14.01 -9.82
CA PRO A 141 18.00 -13.79 -8.54
C PRO A 141 18.73 -12.45 -8.46
N GLU A 142 19.30 -11.98 -9.56
CA GLU A 142 19.99 -10.70 -9.69
C GLU A 142 19.03 -9.52 -9.53
N GLU A 143 17.79 -9.64 -10.02
CA GLU A 143 16.75 -8.63 -9.86
C GLU A 143 16.39 -8.50 -8.38
N ILE A 144 16.11 -9.63 -7.72
CA ILE A 144 15.81 -9.67 -6.27
C ILE A 144 16.97 -9.08 -5.46
N ALA A 145 18.22 -9.45 -5.79
CA ALA A 145 19.41 -8.94 -5.11
C ALA A 145 19.55 -7.42 -5.28
N SER A 146 19.30 -6.89 -6.48
CA SER A 146 19.35 -5.46 -6.76
C SER A 146 18.33 -4.66 -5.94
N TRP A 147 17.12 -5.20 -5.74
CA TRP A 147 16.08 -4.59 -4.91
C TRP A 147 16.34 -4.72 -3.42
N LYS A 148 16.93 -5.83 -2.96
CA LYS A 148 17.38 -5.99 -1.57
C LYS A 148 18.47 -4.98 -1.20
N ALA A 149 19.33 -4.61 -2.15
CA ALA A 149 20.32 -3.55 -1.94
C ALA A 149 19.68 -2.15 -1.73
N ARG A 150 18.40 -1.99 -2.09
CA ARG A 150 17.61 -0.76 -1.92
C ARG A 150 16.64 -0.85 -0.73
N ASP A 151 17.00 -1.60 0.31
CA ASP A 151 16.21 -1.75 1.53
C ASP A 151 15.83 -0.37 2.13
N PRO A 152 14.53 -0.03 2.21
CA PRO A 152 14.10 1.26 2.74
C PRO A 152 14.46 1.44 4.22
N ILE A 153 14.44 0.38 5.02
CA ILE A 153 14.76 0.43 6.45
C ILE A 153 16.23 0.77 6.62
N ARG A 154 17.10 -0.01 5.97
CA ARG A 154 18.56 0.21 6.03
C ARG A 154 18.95 1.58 5.48
N ARG A 155 18.36 1.99 4.35
CA ARG A 155 18.61 3.30 3.73
C ARG A 155 18.24 4.44 4.67
N PHE A 156 17.07 4.37 5.30
CA PHE A 156 16.62 5.44 6.21
C PHE A 156 17.41 5.44 7.52
N GLU A 157 17.70 4.27 8.09
CA GLU A 157 18.59 4.12 9.25
C GLU A 157 19.95 4.76 9.03
N GLN A 158 20.61 4.47 7.90
CA GLN A 158 21.91 5.06 7.57
C GLN A 158 21.82 6.58 7.44
N ARG A 159 20.73 7.10 6.88
CA ARG A 159 20.49 8.54 6.79
C ARG A 159 20.36 9.18 8.17
N LEU A 160 19.56 8.60 9.07
CA LEU A 160 19.35 9.14 10.42
C LEU A 160 20.63 9.09 11.26
N LEU A 161 21.40 7.99 11.17
CA LEU A 161 22.71 7.86 11.81
C LEU A 161 23.70 8.91 11.28
N GLY A 162 23.78 9.06 9.95
CA GLY A 162 24.67 10.04 9.32
C GLY A 162 24.34 11.49 9.65
N GLN A 163 23.08 11.77 10.01
CA GLN A 163 22.62 13.09 10.45
C GLN A 163 22.68 13.27 11.98
N GLY A 164 23.06 12.23 12.74
CA GLY A 164 23.08 12.27 14.21
C GLY A 164 21.69 12.41 14.85
N VAL A 165 20.62 12.11 14.11
CA VAL A 165 19.23 12.17 14.62
C VAL A 165 18.95 11.01 15.58
N VAL A 166 19.61 9.87 15.35
CA VAL A 166 19.55 8.69 16.22
C VAL A 166 20.95 8.10 16.36
N SER A 167 21.18 7.41 17.47
CA SER A 167 22.37 6.61 17.74
C SER A 167 22.13 5.13 17.42
N ALA A 168 23.21 4.37 17.25
CA ALA A 168 23.11 2.92 17.08
C ALA A 168 22.47 2.21 18.30
N ALA A 169 22.66 2.76 19.49
CA ALA A 169 22.03 2.25 20.71
C ALA A 169 20.50 2.44 20.69
N GLU A 170 20.02 3.60 20.26
CA GLU A 170 18.58 3.86 20.12
C GLU A 170 17.93 2.97 19.05
N ILE A 171 18.61 2.73 17.93
CA ILE A 171 18.13 1.76 16.92
C ILE A 171 18.05 0.36 17.51
N GLY A 172 19.07 -0.07 18.27
CA GLY A 172 19.05 -1.34 18.99
C GLY A 172 17.86 -1.44 19.94
N ALA A 173 17.58 -0.39 20.71
CA ALA A 173 16.44 -0.33 21.62
C ALA A 173 15.09 -0.39 20.89
N ILE A 174 14.94 0.27 19.74
CA ILE A 174 13.72 0.17 18.90
C ILE A 174 13.51 -1.26 18.43
N ARG A 175 14.56 -1.93 17.93
CA ARG A 175 14.47 -3.32 17.46
C ARG A 175 14.06 -4.27 18.57
N GLU A 176 14.63 -4.11 19.77
CA GLU A 176 14.27 -4.96 20.91
C GLU A 176 12.82 -4.73 21.34
N ARG A 177 12.35 -3.48 21.39
CA ARG A 177 10.94 -3.19 21.68
C ARG A 177 10.00 -3.84 20.66
N VAL A 178 10.28 -3.68 19.35
CA VAL A 178 9.47 -4.31 18.30
C VAL A 178 9.45 -5.83 18.43
N LYS A 179 10.57 -6.44 18.84
CA LYS A 179 10.64 -7.88 19.09
C LYS A 179 9.74 -8.29 20.26
N ILE A 180 9.80 -7.55 21.38
CA ILE A 180 8.93 -7.80 22.53
C ILE A 180 7.45 -7.68 22.14
N ASP A 181 7.08 -6.60 21.43
CA ASP A 181 5.71 -6.38 20.96
C ASP A 181 5.21 -7.55 20.07
N LEU A 182 6.08 -8.09 19.22
CA LEU A 182 5.77 -9.25 18.37
C LEU A 182 5.64 -10.54 19.18
N ASP A 183 6.56 -10.81 20.11
CA ASP A 183 6.54 -12.00 20.96
C ASP A 183 5.26 -12.01 21.82
N GLU A 184 4.86 -10.86 22.37
CA GLU A 184 3.61 -10.70 23.13
C GLU A 184 2.37 -10.91 22.25
N ALA A 185 2.33 -10.34 21.04
CA ALA A 185 1.21 -10.51 20.12
C ALA A 185 1.04 -11.97 19.67
N VAL A 186 2.14 -12.68 19.41
CA VAL A 186 2.12 -14.11 19.07
C VAL A 186 1.64 -14.93 20.26
N ALA A 187 2.17 -14.70 21.46
CA ALA A 187 1.74 -15.40 22.66
C ALA A 187 0.25 -15.19 22.96
N PHE A 188 -0.26 -13.96 22.78
CA PHE A 188 -1.68 -13.66 22.90
C PHE A 188 -2.52 -14.43 21.88
N ALA A 189 -2.10 -14.45 20.61
CA ALA A 189 -2.81 -15.16 19.55
C ALA A 189 -2.83 -16.68 19.76
N GLU A 190 -1.71 -17.28 20.20
CA GLU A 190 -1.61 -18.72 20.45
C GLU A 190 -2.37 -19.16 21.71
N ALA A 191 -2.44 -18.30 22.74
CA ALA A 191 -3.19 -18.55 23.97
C ALA A 191 -4.70 -18.27 23.83
N SER A 192 -5.11 -17.57 22.76
CA SER A 192 -6.51 -17.27 22.50
C SER A 192 -7.29 -18.54 22.15
N PRO A 193 -8.51 -18.73 22.69
CA PRO A 193 -9.32 -19.89 22.34
C PRO A 193 -9.72 -19.83 20.86
N PHE A 194 -9.91 -21.00 20.26
CA PHE A 194 -10.60 -21.08 18.97
C PHE A 194 -12.03 -20.52 19.10
N PRO A 195 -12.60 -19.91 18.04
CA PRO A 195 -13.98 -19.44 18.05
C PRO A 195 -14.97 -20.55 18.43
N ASP A 196 -16.04 -20.23 19.17
CA ASP A 196 -17.12 -21.18 19.42
C ASP A 196 -17.83 -21.46 18.07
N PRO A 197 -18.03 -22.72 17.66
CA PRO A 197 -18.77 -23.02 16.43
C PRO A 197 -20.15 -22.37 16.32
N LYS A 198 -20.77 -21.99 17.44
CA LYS A 198 -22.04 -21.23 17.46
C LYS A 198 -21.91 -19.81 16.88
N ASP A 199 -20.74 -19.21 16.96
CA ASP A 199 -20.46 -17.86 16.46
C ASP A 199 -20.38 -17.83 14.93
N LEU A 200 -20.42 -18.98 14.26
CA LEU A 200 -20.37 -19.07 12.80
C LEU A 200 -21.45 -18.21 12.10
N LEU A 201 -22.63 -18.09 12.71
CA LEU A 201 -23.75 -17.32 12.17
C LEU A 201 -23.87 -15.92 12.78
N ALA A 202 -23.02 -15.58 13.75
CA ALA A 202 -22.96 -14.23 14.29
C ALA A 202 -22.51 -13.24 13.19
N ASP A 203 -23.02 -12.01 13.25
CA ASP A 203 -22.70 -10.91 12.33
C ASP A 203 -23.03 -11.15 10.83
N MET A 204 -23.72 -12.24 10.49
CA MET A 204 -24.22 -12.45 9.12
C MET A 204 -25.32 -11.45 8.74
N PHE A 205 -26.17 -11.12 9.72
CA PHE A 205 -27.17 -10.05 9.67
C PHE A 205 -27.19 -9.32 11.03
N ALA A 206 -27.82 -8.15 11.09
CA ALA A 206 -27.97 -7.40 12.33
C ALA A 206 -28.91 -8.09 13.35
N GLU A 207 -29.91 -8.83 12.85
CA GLU A 207 -30.88 -9.65 13.59
C GLU A 207 -31.15 -10.97 12.86
#